data_AF-A0A5Q4GDD0-F1
#
_entry.id   AF-A0A5Q4GDD0-F1
#
_cell.length_a   1.000
_cell.length_b   1.000
_cell.length_c   1.000
_cell.angle_alpha   90.00
_cell.angle_beta   90.00
_cell.angle_gamma   90.00
#
_symmetry.space_group_name_H-M   'P 1'
#
loop_
_entity.id
_entity.type
_entity.pdbx_description
1 polymer ?
#
loop_
_entity_poly.entity_id
_entity_poly.type
_entity_poly.pdbx_seq_one_letter_code
_entity_poly.pdbx_strand_id
1 'polypeptide(L)' 'MFICVCHALPEQTVRTLAREGMSFEEIQAVTGCATCCGSCREFAETIVLESRALPASGPALPVLAIA' A
#
# COMPACT_ATOMS: atom_id res chain seq x y z
N MET A 1 3.90 -6.72 6.57
CA MET A 1 4.26 -8.08 6.10
C MET A 1 4.96 -8.01 4.74
N PHE A 2 5.41 -9.14 4.16
CA PHE A 2 5.84 -9.17 2.75
C PHE A 2 4.62 -9.38 1.85
N ILE A 3 4.48 -8.55 0.82
CA ILE A 3 3.47 -8.74 -0.25
C ILE A 3 4.00 -9.74 -1.27
N CYS A 4 5.26 -9.60 -1.69
CA CYS A 4 5.89 -10.49 -2.67
C CYS A 4 7.10 -11.17 -2.04
N VAL A 5 7.02 -12.47 -1.83
CA VAL A 5 8.15 -13.25 -1.28
C VAL A 5 9.26 -13.48 -2.31
N CYS A 6 8.90 -13.63 -3.60
CA CYS A 6 9.87 -13.82 -4.68
C CYS A 6 10.85 -12.65 -4.81
N HIS A 7 10.37 -11.43 -4.55
CA HIS A 7 11.15 -10.20 -4.68
C HIS A 7 11.40 -9.51 -3.34
N ALA A 8 11.12 -10.20 -2.22
CA ALA A 8 11.25 -9.67 -0.86
C ALA A 8 10.68 -8.24 -0.72
N LEU A 9 9.45 -8.02 -1.20
CA LEU A 9 8.80 -6.70 -1.17
C LEU A 9 7.93 -6.52 0.09
N PRO A 10 8.30 -5.61 1.01
CA PRO A 10 7.48 -5.28 2.17
C PRO A 10 6.21 -4.53 1.77
N GLU A 11 5.12 -4.80 2.46
CA GLU A 11 3.84 -4.10 2.32
C GLU A 11 3.99 -2.59 2.48
N GLN A 12 4.77 -2.16 3.48
CA GLN A 12 4.98 -0.74 3.75
C GLN A 12 5.58 -0.01 2.55
N THR A 13 6.47 -0.67 1.79
CA THR A 13 7.04 -0.10 0.56
C THR A 13 5.95 0.15 -0.47
N VAL A 14 5.05 -0.81 -0.71
CA VAL A 14 3.93 -0.65 -1.65
C VAL A 14 2.98 0.46 -1.19
N ARG A 15 2.66 0.52 0.11
CA ARG A 15 1.81 1.58 0.67
C ARG A 15 2.43 2.97 0.49
N THR A 16 3.74 3.10 0.73
CA THR A 16 4.47 4.36 0.53
C THR A 16 4.43 4.79 -0.94
N LEU A 17 4.85 3.92 -1.87
CA LEU A 17 4.86 4.25 -3.30
C LEU A 17 3.45 4.59 -3.84
N ALA A 18 2.43 3.88 -3.36
CA ALA A 18 1.04 4.15 -3.73
C ALA A 18 0.56 5.51 -3.20
N ARG A 19 0.94 5.91 -1.97
CA ARG A 19 0.66 7.24 -1.40
C ARG A 19 1.42 8.36 -2.11
N GLU A 20 2.58 8.05 -2.68
CA GLU A 20 3.33 8.95 -3.58
C GLU A 20 2.69 9.08 -4.97
N GLY A 21 1.61 8.34 -5.23
CA GLY A 21 0.82 8.44 -6.45
C GLY A 21 1.14 7.37 -7.50
N MET A 22 2.13 6.51 -7.26
CA MET A 22 2.52 5.49 -8.25
C MET A 22 1.39 4.50 -8.54
N SER A 23 1.20 4.13 -9.81
CA SER A 23 0.31 3.06 -10.26
C SER A 23 0.86 1.68 -9.90
N PHE A 24 0.00 0.66 -9.99
CA PHE A 24 0.47 -0.71 -9.78
C PHE A 24 1.56 -1.08 -10.81
N GLU A 25 1.40 -0.66 -12.06
CA GLU A 25 2.37 -0.90 -13.14
C GLU A 25 3.72 -0.22 -12.85
N GLU A 26 3.70 1.00 -12.34
CA GLU A 26 4.93 1.72 -11.93
C GLU A 26 5.60 1.02 -10.74
N ILE A 27 4.83 0.60 -9.74
CA ILE A 27 5.32 -0.16 -8.59
C ILE A 27 5.88 -1.52 -9.03
N GLN A 28 5.21 -2.21 -9.95
CA GLN A 28 5.70 -3.46 -10.53
C GLN A 28 7.02 -3.25 -11.28
N ALA A 29 7.14 -2.18 -12.05
CA ALA A 29 8.35 -1.89 -12.82
C ALA A 29 9.57 -1.65 -11.91
N VAL A 30 9.40 -0.98 -10.77
CA VAL A 30 10.52 -0.67 -9.86
C VAL A 30 10.81 -1.77 -8.83
N THR A 31 9.81 -2.57 -8.44
CA THR A 31 9.97 -3.62 -7.41
C THR A 31 10.09 -5.03 -7.96
N GLY A 32 9.70 -5.25 -9.22
CA GLY A 32 9.55 -6.57 -9.82
C GLY A 32 8.34 -7.37 -9.28
N CYS A 33 7.47 -6.81 -8.44
CA CYS A 33 6.36 -7.60 -7.89
C CYS A 33 5.47 -8.20 -9.01
N ALA A 34 4.97 -9.42 -8.77
CA ALA A 34 4.18 -10.20 -9.73
C ALA A 34 4.87 -10.60 -11.06
N THR A 35 6.20 -10.49 -11.20
CA THR A 35 6.92 -10.97 -12.40
C THR A 35 7.54 -12.37 -12.29
N CYS A 36 7.44 -13.02 -11.11
CA CYS A 36 7.95 -14.39 -10.87
C CYS A 36 6.80 -15.42 -10.84
N CYS A 37 6.18 -15.65 -9.68
CA CYS A 37 5.05 -16.59 -9.58
C CYS A 37 3.68 -15.96 -9.83
N GLY A 38 3.57 -14.62 -9.80
CA GLY A 38 2.33 -13.88 -10.01
C GLY A 38 1.33 -13.87 -8.84
N SER A 39 1.47 -14.73 -7.83
CA SER A 39 0.46 -14.93 -6.78
C SER A 39 0.17 -13.69 -5.91
N CYS A 40 1.07 -12.71 -5.87
CA CYS A 40 0.88 -11.49 -5.09
C CYS A 40 0.07 -10.41 -5.82
N ARG A 41 -0.28 -10.57 -7.10
CA ARG A 41 -0.79 -9.49 -7.96
C ARG A 41 -2.06 -8.84 -7.41
N GLU A 42 -3.12 -9.62 -7.26
CA GLU A 42 -4.44 -9.13 -6.83
C GLU A 42 -4.37 -8.46 -5.44
N PHE A 43 -3.59 -9.06 -4.54
CA PHE A 43 -3.36 -8.49 -3.22
C PHE A 43 -2.57 -7.17 -3.30
N ALA A 44 -1.50 -7.10 -4.09
CA ALA A 44 -0.73 -5.88 -4.27
C ALA A 44 -1.57 -4.75 -4.88
N GLU A 45 -2.40 -5.03 -5.89
CA GLU A 45 -3.34 -4.08 -6.49
C GLU A 45 -4.34 -3.54 -5.45
N THR A 46 -4.85 -4.41 -4.57
CA THR A 46 -5.73 -4.02 -3.45
C THR A 46 -5.03 -3.05 -2.50
N ILE A 47 -3.79 -3.35 -2.10
CA ILE A 47 -3.00 -2.47 -1.23
C ILE A 47 -2.74 -1.10 -1.88
N VAL A 48 -2.47 -1.07 -3.20
CA VAL A 48 -2.28 0.19 -3.94
C VAL A 48 -3.57 1.03 -3.90
N LEU A 49 -4.73 0.41 -4.13
CA LEU A 49 -6.02 1.09 -4.09
C LEU A 49 -6.36 1.62 -2.69
N GLU A 50 -6.22 0.77 -1.66
CA GLU A 50 -6.44 1.17 -0.26
C GLU A 50 -5.54 2.32 0.17
N SER A 51 -4.29 2.32 -0.28
CA SER A 51 -3.30 3.32 0.15
C SER A 51 -3.54 4.69 -0.48
N ARG A 52 -4.26 4.75 -1.60
CA ARG A 52 -4.68 5.98 -2.27
C ARG A 52 -5.94 6.60 -1.65
N ALA A 53 -6.80 5.79 -1.03
CA ALA A 53 -7.98 6.23 -0.31
C ALA A 53 -7.59 6.81 1.07
N LEU A 54 -7.02 8.02 1.06
CA LEU A 54 -6.64 8.87 2.21
C LEU A 54 -7.50 8.74 3.49
N PRO A 55 -6.93 9.21 4.61
CA PRO A 55 -6.21 8.42 5.61
C PRO A 55 -7.15 7.61 6.51
N ALA A 56 -6.64 6.50 7.05
CA ALA A 56 -7.25 5.91 8.24
C ALA A 56 -7.36 7.00 9.32
N SER A 57 -8.60 7.24 9.71
CA SER A 57 -9.07 8.03 10.84
C SER A 57 -7.98 8.20 11.92
N GLY A 58 -7.46 9.42 12.07
CA GLY A 58 -6.92 9.80 13.37
C GLY A 58 -8.03 9.63 14.42
N PRO A 59 -7.72 9.34 15.70
CA PRO A 59 -8.75 9.45 16.72
C PRO A 59 -9.23 10.90 16.76
N ALA A 60 -10.49 11.12 16.37
CA ALA A 60 -11.15 12.41 16.50
C ALA A 60 -11.49 12.69 17.97
N LEU A 61 -10.51 12.96 18.83
CA LEU A 61 -10.74 13.42 20.21
C LEU A 61 -9.58 14.34 20.65
N PRO A 62 -9.85 15.50 21.28
CA PRO A 62 -10.89 15.67 22.29
C PRO A 62 -11.86 16.82 21.94
N VAL A 63 -13.06 16.50 21.48
CA VAL A 63 -14.22 17.40 21.67
C VAL A 63 -14.78 17.13 23.06
N LEU A 64 -14.03 17.54 24.08
CA LEU A 64 -14.59 17.92 25.38
C LEU A 64 -13.71 19.00 26.01
N ALA A 65 -13.49 20.07 25.25
CA ALA A 65 -13.34 21.37 25.84
C ALA A 65 -14.73 22.04 25.76
N ILE A 66 -15.19 22.59 26.91
CA ILE A 66 -16.36 23.45 27.13
C ILE A 66 -17.64 22.73 27.61
N ALA A 67 -17.78 22.61 28.94
CA ALA A 67 -18.85 23.24 29.75
C ALA A 67 -18.60 23.00 31.24
#